data_AF-A0A7S0IV25-F1
#
_entry.id   AF-A0A7S0IV25-F1
#
_cell.length_a   1.000
_cell.length_b   1.000
_cell.length_c   1.000
_cell.angle_alpha   90.00
_cell.angle_beta   90.00
_cell.angle_gamma   90.00
#
_symmetry.space_group_name_H-M   'P 1'
#
loop_
_entity.id
_entity.type
_entity.pdbx_description
1 polymer ?
#
loop_
_entity_poly.entity_id
_entity_poly.type
_entity_poly.pdbx_seq_one_letter_code
_entity_poly.pdbx_strand_id
1 'polypeptide(L)'
;PLPSPSTLPPSPPLPSPSTPPPSPPPPMPPSPPPPSPSPPPPSLSPLPPLPPPPSPSPLPLSPPPNAPPVTNVQNLALVIKGSVTSFQEDPFKEELADYLRITASRIFVSGTGSVGVGLPQQITTRRTLRLV
;
A
#
# COMPACT_ATOMS: atom_id res chain seq x y z
N PRO A 1 59.84 -21.94 47.10
CA PRO A 1 59.17 -22.97 46.27
C PRO A 1 58.09 -23.71 47.07
N LEU A 2 56.80 -23.45 46.76
CA LEU A 2 55.68 -24.21 47.32
C LEU A 2 55.53 -25.55 46.58
N PRO A 3 55.17 -26.65 47.26
CA PRO A 3 54.91 -27.94 46.61
C PRO A 3 53.60 -27.89 45.82
N SER A 4 53.64 -28.38 44.58
CA SER A 4 52.47 -28.52 43.70
C SER A 4 51.45 -29.51 44.28
N PRO A 5 50.13 -29.25 44.16
CA PRO A 5 49.11 -30.18 44.63
C PRO A 5 49.07 -31.45 43.77
N SER A 6 49.11 -32.61 44.43
CA SER A 6 48.96 -33.93 43.79
C SER A 6 47.53 -34.12 43.29
N THR A 7 47.38 -34.32 41.98
CA THR A 7 46.11 -34.61 41.31
C THR A 7 45.71 -36.07 41.57
N LEU A 8 44.52 -36.30 42.12
CA LEU A 8 43.93 -37.64 42.24
C LEU A 8 43.47 -38.16 40.86
N PRO A 9 43.57 -39.47 40.59
CA PRO A 9 43.13 -40.05 39.32
C PRO A 9 41.60 -40.02 39.19
N PRO A 10 41.06 -39.82 37.97
CA PRO A 10 39.62 -39.78 37.72
C PRO A 10 38.98 -41.17 37.87
N SER A 11 37.76 -41.21 38.43
CA SER A 11 36.97 -42.43 38.54
C SER A 11 36.47 -42.92 37.17
N PRO A 12 36.32 -44.24 36.96
CA PRO A 12 35.81 -44.79 35.71
C PRO A 12 34.32 -44.45 35.51
N PRO A 13 33.87 -44.31 34.25
CA PRO A 13 32.47 -44.00 33.93
C PRO A 13 31.55 -45.19 34.27
N LEU A 14 30.36 -44.87 34.79
CA LEU A 14 29.28 -45.85 35.01
C LEU A 14 28.68 -46.31 33.68
N PRO A 15 28.19 -47.56 33.59
CA PRO A 15 27.53 -48.07 32.39
C PRO A 15 26.21 -47.33 32.12
N SER A 16 25.97 -46.98 30.86
CA SER A 16 24.76 -46.29 30.43
C SER A 16 23.53 -47.20 30.52
N PRO A 17 22.38 -46.68 30.99
CA PRO A 17 21.14 -47.43 31.05
C PRO A 17 20.63 -47.78 29.64
N SER A 18 20.19 -49.03 29.45
CA SER A 18 19.57 -49.48 28.20
C SER A 18 18.21 -48.81 28.00
N THR A 19 17.97 -48.30 26.80
CA THR A 19 16.70 -47.66 26.43
C THR A 19 15.60 -48.71 26.22
N PRO A 20 14.36 -48.44 26.65
CA PRO A 20 13.23 -49.34 26.41
C PRO A 20 12.93 -49.47 24.91
N PRO A 21 12.34 -50.60 24.48
CA PRO A 21 11.94 -50.79 23.09
C PRO A 21 10.84 -49.78 22.70
N PRO A 22 10.77 -49.39 21.41
CA PRO A 22 9.72 -48.50 20.92
C PRO A 22 8.35 -49.18 20.97
N SER A 23 7.33 -48.40 21.32
CA SER A 23 5.93 -48.84 21.29
C SER A 23 5.47 -49.16 19.85
N PRO A 24 4.58 -50.15 19.66
CA PRO A 24 4.01 -50.43 18.35
C PRO A 24 3.16 -49.24 17.85
N PRO A 25 3.06 -49.05 16.53
CA PRO A 25 2.23 -48.00 15.95
C PRO A 25 0.74 -48.26 16.20
N PRO A 26 -0.08 -47.21 16.37
CA PRO A 26 -1.52 -47.36 16.52
C PRO A 26 -2.18 -47.91 15.24
N PRO A 27 -3.33 -48.60 15.35
CA PRO A 27 -4.08 -49.05 14.19
C PRO A 27 -4.57 -47.86 13.35
N MET A 28 -4.57 -48.02 12.03
CA MET A 28 -5.06 -46.99 11.13
C MET A 28 -6.60 -46.90 11.17
N PRO A 29 -7.17 -45.68 11.11
CA PRO A 29 -8.61 -45.50 11.04
C PRO A 29 -9.18 -46.02 9.70
N PRO A 30 -10.46 -46.45 9.67
CA PRO A 30 -11.12 -46.83 8.43
C PRO A 30 -11.25 -45.63 7.48
N SER A 31 -11.14 -45.89 6.17
CA SER A 31 -11.33 -44.87 5.14
C SER A 31 -12.77 -44.33 5.16
N PRO A 32 -12.97 -43.01 4.99
CA PRO A 32 -14.31 -42.44 4.88
C PRO A 32 -15.01 -42.94 3.61
N PRO A 33 -16.36 -42.98 3.60
CA PRO A 33 -17.12 -43.30 2.39
C PRO A 33 -16.87 -42.23 1.30
N PRO A 34 -16.98 -42.58 0.01
CA PRO A 34 -16.85 -41.62 -1.07
C PRO A 34 -17.95 -40.56 -1.00
N PRO A 35 -17.67 -39.31 -1.41
CA PRO A 35 -18.68 -38.25 -1.45
C PRO A 35 -19.79 -38.61 -2.46
N SER A 36 -21.03 -38.28 -2.13
CA SER A 36 -22.14 -38.40 -3.08
C SER A 36 -21.94 -37.47 -4.28
N PRO A 37 -22.35 -37.89 -5.49
CA PRO A 37 -22.30 -37.03 -6.67
C PRO A 37 -23.16 -35.79 -6.48
N SER A 38 -22.66 -34.64 -6.92
CA SER A 38 -23.41 -33.38 -6.90
C SER A 38 -24.64 -33.46 -7.81
N PRO A 39 -25.76 -32.82 -7.45
CA PRO A 39 -26.93 -32.74 -8.32
C PRO A 39 -26.60 -31.98 -9.61
N PRO A 40 -27.31 -32.27 -10.72
CA PRO A 40 -27.15 -31.53 -11.96
C PRO A 40 -27.50 -30.05 -11.74
N PRO A 41 -26.81 -29.11 -12.43
CA PRO A 41 -27.12 -27.70 -12.32
C PRO A 41 -28.55 -27.44 -12.85
N PRO A 42 -29.27 -26.46 -12.27
CA PRO A 42 -30.58 -26.05 -12.78
C PRO A 42 -30.44 -25.53 -14.22
N SER A 43 -31.37 -25.91 -15.10
CA SER A 43 -31.43 -25.38 -16.47
C SER A 43 -31.59 -23.87 -16.43
N LEU A 44 -30.62 -23.16 -17.02
CA LEU A 44 -30.68 -21.71 -17.16
C LEU A 44 -31.79 -21.36 -18.15
N SER A 45 -32.70 -20.48 -17.73
CA SER A 45 -33.67 -19.87 -18.63
C SER A 45 -32.95 -19.08 -19.73
N PRO A 46 -33.51 -18.98 -20.95
CA PRO A 46 -32.90 -18.23 -22.03
C PRO A 46 -32.68 -16.77 -21.61
N LEU A 47 -31.45 -16.29 -21.83
CA LEU A 47 -31.10 -14.90 -21.58
C LEU A 47 -31.96 -13.98 -22.46
N PRO A 48 -32.44 -12.85 -21.93
CA PRO A 48 -33.12 -11.85 -22.75
C PRO A 48 -32.17 -11.30 -23.84
N PRO A 49 -32.70 -10.80 -24.96
CA PRO A 49 -31.89 -10.17 -26.00
C PRO A 49 -31.10 -9.00 -25.42
N LEU A 50 -29.82 -8.93 -25.78
CA LEU A 50 -28.94 -7.84 -25.36
C LEU A 50 -29.39 -6.52 -26.01
N PRO A 51 -29.29 -5.38 -25.28
CA PRO A 51 -29.54 -4.09 -25.89
C PRO A 51 -28.53 -3.80 -27.01
N PRO A 52 -28.89 -2.98 -28.02
CA PRO A 52 -27.95 -2.56 -29.04
C PRO A 52 -26.78 -1.78 -28.41
N PRO A 53 -25.58 -1.84 -29.00
CA PRO A 53 -24.44 -1.09 -28.50
C PRO A 53 -24.71 0.42 -28.56
N PRO A 54 -24.14 1.20 -27.63
CA PRO A 54 -24.24 2.66 -27.69
C PRO A 54 -23.58 3.18 -28.98
N SER A 55 -24.17 4.21 -29.59
CA SER A 55 -23.56 4.91 -30.73
C SER A 55 -22.16 5.43 -30.36
N PRO A 56 -21.19 5.36 -31.28
CA PRO A 56 -19.85 5.90 -31.03
C PRO A 56 -19.93 7.40 -30.75
N SER A 57 -19.10 7.87 -29.83
CA SER A 57 -18.96 9.30 -29.54
C SER A 57 -18.56 10.06 -30.81
N PRO A 58 -19.09 11.28 -31.03
CA PRO A 58 -18.68 12.10 -32.16
C PRO A 58 -17.17 12.37 -32.09
N LEU A 59 -16.52 12.36 -33.25
CA LEU A 59 -15.10 12.69 -33.36
C LEU A 59 -14.87 14.14 -32.88
N PRO A 60 -13.77 14.40 -32.15
CA PRO A 60 -13.42 15.76 -31.76
C PRO A 60 -13.22 16.60 -33.02
N LEU A 61 -13.84 17.80 -33.05
CA LEU A 61 -13.62 18.77 -34.11
C LEU A 61 -12.15 19.21 -34.07
N SER A 62 -11.46 19.12 -35.21
CA SER A 62 -10.08 19.60 -35.34
C SER A 62 -9.99 21.08 -34.97
N PRO A 63 -9.03 21.50 -34.12
CA PRO A 63 -8.86 22.91 -33.79
C PRO A 63 -8.43 23.71 -35.02
N PRO A 64 -8.85 24.98 -35.15
CA PRO A 64 -8.43 25.83 -36.25
C PRO A 64 -6.90 26.06 -36.22
N PRO A 65 -6.25 26.29 -37.39
CA PRO A 65 -4.79 26.35 -37.53
C PRO A 65 -4.08 27.39 -36.66
N ASN A 66 -4.83 28.35 -36.09
CA ASN A 66 -4.32 29.47 -35.34
C ASN A 66 -4.96 29.60 -33.93
N ALA A 67 -5.55 28.51 -33.42
CA ALA A 67 -6.02 28.50 -32.05
C ALA A 67 -4.83 28.70 -31.09
N PRO A 68 -4.90 29.66 -30.14
CA PRO A 68 -3.90 29.72 -29.08
C PRO A 68 -3.86 28.37 -28.35
N PRO A 69 -2.69 27.92 -27.88
CA PRO A 69 -2.60 26.68 -27.12
C PRO A 69 -3.57 26.77 -25.94
N VAL A 70 -4.47 25.79 -25.83
CA VAL A 70 -5.39 25.69 -24.70
C VAL A 70 -4.55 25.31 -23.49
N THR A 71 -4.07 26.31 -22.74
CA THR A 71 -3.46 26.13 -21.43
C THR A 71 -4.59 25.83 -20.45
N ASN A 72 -4.82 24.54 -20.21
CA ASN A 72 -5.76 24.11 -19.19
C ASN A 72 -5.12 24.32 -17.81
N VAL A 73 -5.23 25.54 -17.29
CA VAL A 73 -4.69 25.91 -15.99
C VAL A 73 -5.62 25.39 -14.90
N GLN A 74 -5.23 24.30 -14.23
CA GLN A 74 -5.97 23.79 -13.08
C GLN A 74 -5.49 24.47 -11.79
N ASN A 75 -6.43 25.09 -11.07
CA ASN A 75 -6.17 25.64 -9.74
C ASN A 75 -6.59 24.62 -8.69
N LEU A 76 -5.64 24.03 -7.93
CA LEU A 76 -5.94 23.18 -6.78
C LEU A 76 -5.71 23.95 -5.49
N ALA A 77 -6.68 23.98 -4.58
CA ALA A 77 -6.47 24.57 -3.26
C ALA A 77 -6.13 23.48 -2.24
N LEU A 78 -4.95 23.56 -1.63
CA LEU A 78 -4.56 22.68 -0.53
C LEU A 78 -4.69 23.47 0.79
N VAL A 79 -5.54 22.97 1.68
CA VAL A 79 -5.73 23.53 3.03
C VAL A 79 -5.06 22.59 4.02
N ILE A 80 -3.95 23.03 4.59
CA ILE A 80 -3.24 22.28 5.64
C ILE A 80 -3.73 22.81 6.97
N LYS A 81 -4.32 21.94 7.79
CA LYS A 81 -4.73 22.25 9.16
C LYS A 81 -3.56 21.96 10.09
N GLY A 82 -3.01 22.99 10.74
CA GLY A 82 -1.93 22.88 11.71
C GLY A 82 -0.81 23.90 11.51
N SER A 83 0.14 23.92 12.44
CA SER A 83 1.33 24.76 12.36
C SER A 83 2.40 24.08 11.49
N VAL A 84 2.80 24.74 10.41
CA VAL A 84 3.94 24.32 9.59
C VAL A 84 5.12 25.23 9.97
N THR A 85 6.09 24.70 10.70
CA THR A 85 7.29 25.44 11.13
C THR A 85 8.33 25.57 10.02
N SER A 86 8.34 24.61 9.09
CA SER A 86 9.19 24.63 7.90
C SER A 86 8.44 23.97 6.74
N PHE A 87 8.53 24.58 5.55
CA PHE A 87 7.99 24.03 4.33
C PHE A 87 9.08 23.98 3.26
N GLN A 88 9.46 22.77 2.86
CA GLN A 88 10.41 22.54 1.78
C GLN A 88 9.63 22.46 0.46
N GLU A 89 9.69 23.53 -0.33
CA GLU A 89 8.90 23.66 -1.55
C GLU A 89 9.31 22.67 -2.64
N ASP A 90 10.61 22.49 -2.86
CA ASP A 90 11.15 21.64 -3.93
C ASP A 90 10.78 20.15 -3.76
N PRO A 91 11.05 19.48 -2.62
CA PRO A 91 10.66 18.08 -2.47
C PRO A 91 9.14 17.88 -2.50
N PHE A 92 8.36 18.86 -2.01
CA PHE A 92 6.91 18.81 -2.14
C PHE A 92 6.45 18.90 -3.60
N LYS A 93 7.06 19.78 -4.41
CA LYS A 93 6.77 19.87 -5.84
C LYS A 93 7.15 18.59 -6.57
N GLU A 94 8.28 17.96 -6.23
CA GLU A 94 8.69 16.69 -6.83
C GLU A 94 7.72 15.55 -6.50
N GLU A 95 7.32 15.42 -5.24
CA GLU A 95 6.35 14.40 -4.82
C GLU A 95 4.98 14.61 -5.49
N LEU A 96 4.52 15.86 -5.57
CA LEU A 96 3.27 16.21 -6.25
C LEU A 96 3.35 16.00 -7.76
N ALA A 97 4.52 16.30 -8.37
CA ALA A 97 4.79 16.08 -9.78
C ALA A 97 4.75 14.59 -10.14
N ASP A 98 5.37 13.74 -9.32
CA ASP A 98 5.34 12.29 -9.49
C ASP A 98 3.92 11.75 -9.38
N TYR A 99 3.18 12.17 -8.35
CA TYR A 99 1.79 11.75 -8.14
C TYR A 99 0.86 12.14 -9.31
N LEU A 100 1.00 13.37 -9.81
CA LEU A 100 0.19 13.88 -10.92
C LEU A 100 0.73 13.47 -12.29
N ARG A 101 1.89 12.82 -12.36
CA ARG A 101 2.62 12.48 -13.59
C ARG A 101 2.87 13.69 -14.49
N ILE A 102 3.26 14.81 -13.90
CA ILE A 102 3.63 16.06 -14.61
C ILE A 102 5.05 16.48 -14.22
N THR A 103 5.64 17.43 -14.94
CA THR A 103 6.96 17.97 -14.58
C THR A 103 6.86 18.95 -13.42
N ALA A 104 7.75 18.87 -12.43
CA ALA A 104 7.78 19.80 -11.29
C ALA A 104 7.90 21.27 -11.68
N SER A 105 8.55 21.57 -12.83
CA SER A 105 8.65 22.93 -13.39
C SER A 105 7.30 23.53 -13.82
N ARG A 106 6.25 22.71 -13.95
CA ARG A 106 4.88 23.15 -14.26
C ARG A 106 4.04 23.42 -13.02
N ILE A 107 4.57 23.17 -11.83
CA ILE A 107 3.85 23.32 -10.56
C ILE A 107 4.30 24.61 -9.88
N PHE A 108 3.34 25.51 -9.68
CA PHE A 108 3.55 26.73 -8.92
C PHE A 108 2.85 26.62 -7.57
N VAL A 109 3.62 26.74 -6.49
CA VAL A 109 3.11 26.75 -5.12
C VAL A 109 3.06 28.20 -4.68
N SER A 110 1.87 28.71 -4.36
CA SER A 110 1.72 30.03 -3.75
C SER A 110 0.95 29.88 -2.43
N GLY A 111 1.53 30.43 -1.36
CA GLY A 111 0.93 30.45 -0.03
C GLY A 111 0.50 31.84 0.37
N THR A 112 -0.75 32.00 0.79
CA THR A 112 -1.22 33.21 1.47
C THR A 112 -1.63 32.80 2.88
N GLY A 113 -0.95 33.35 3.89
CA GLY A 113 -1.30 33.16 5.30
C GLY A 113 -2.07 34.37 5.83
N SER A 114 -3.06 34.13 6.68
CA SER A 114 -3.72 35.19 7.46
C SER A 114 -3.32 35.04 8.93
N VAL A 115 -2.83 36.11 9.55
CA VAL A 115 -2.46 36.14 10.98
C VAL A 115 -3.66 36.62 11.78
N GLY A 116 -4.33 35.70 12.48
CA GLY A 116 -5.35 36.03 13.49
C GLY A 116 -4.68 36.21 14.85
N VAL A 117 -4.69 37.42 15.40
CA VAL A 117 -4.21 37.70 16.75
C VAL A 117 -5.34 37.42 17.74
N GLY A 118 -5.26 36.32 18.49
CA GLY A 118 -6.21 36.03 19.57
C GLY A 118 -6.06 34.62 20.15
N LEU A 119 -5.20 34.46 21.17
CA LEU A 119 -5.02 33.25 22.01
C LEU A 119 -4.62 31.97 21.21
N PRO A 120 -4.12 30.89 21.86
CA PRO A 120 -3.02 30.05 21.37
C PRO A 120 -3.18 29.66 19.89
N GLN A 121 -2.29 30.24 19.08
CA GLN A 121 -2.46 30.48 17.66
C GLN A 121 -2.57 29.18 16.86
N GLN A 122 -3.76 28.88 16.36
CA GLN A 122 -3.92 28.01 15.21
C GLN A 122 -3.71 28.81 13.92
N ILE A 123 -2.55 28.62 13.29
CA ILE A 123 -2.27 29.17 11.97
C ILE A 123 -3.02 28.31 10.94
N THR A 124 -3.99 28.90 10.25
CA THR A 124 -4.63 28.28 9.08
C THR A 124 -3.93 28.78 7.84
N THR A 125 -3.18 27.90 7.15
CA THR A 125 -2.51 28.26 5.89
C THR A 125 -3.36 27.77 4.72
N ARG A 126 -3.85 28.70 3.88
CA ARG A 126 -4.58 28.38 2.65
C ARG A 126 -3.61 28.51 1.47
N ARG A 127 -3.30 27.41 0.80
CA ARG A 127 -2.42 27.43 -0.38
C ARG A 127 -3.20 27.16 -1.64
N THR A 128 -2.87 27.90 -2.68
CA THR A 128 -3.43 27.73 -4.01
C THR A 128 -2.29 27.26 -4.91
N LEU A 129 -2.43 26.06 -5.43
CA LEU A 129 -1.59 25.43 -6.43
C LEU A 129 -2.14 25.78 -7.81
N ARG A 130 -1.26 26.21 -8.71
CA ARG A 130 -1.60 26.43 -10.12
C ARG A 130 -0.77 25.49 -10.98
N LEU A 131 -1.44 24.68 -11.79
CA LEU A 131 -0.81 23.93 -12.88
C LEU A 131 -0.92 24.75 -14.16
N VAL A 132 0.16 24.88 -14.93
CA VAL A 132 0.19 25.63 -16.21
C VAL A 132 0.64 24.74 -17.37
#